data_AF-A0A1C7MYA4-F1
#
_entry.id   AF-A0A1C7MYA4-F1
#
_cell.length_a   1.000
_cell.length_b   1.000
_cell.length_c   1.000
_cell.angle_alpha   90.00
_cell.angle_beta   90.00
_cell.angle_gamma   90.00
#
_symmetry.space_group_name_H-M   'P 1'
#
loop_
_entity.id
_entity.type
_entity.pdbx_description
1 polymer ?
#
loop_
_entity_poly.entity_id
_entity_poly.type
_entity_poly.pdbx_seq_one_letter_code
_entity_poly.pdbx_strand_id
1 'polypeptide(L)'
;MDRATEAAASDLAEVRKLIEGMSALVNSQQEQQQQRQLEFAKQRQLLEQQQQKQLQQQQLLQQTQLLRKQQEQAQLEAQRQQAQREAQARLLKQQAQEQAQEQAQKEAQARLQKQQEEQARLQKQQEEQARLQQEEQARLQQQQQREEQARLQQQREEQARLQQEEQARLAQQQQQQQHQQNQEQQQQQQQNQEQQQQQQQQQLQPSQLHPQQAPSNHIGHSPQLQQQPQPSWSPQKTHTPSSPANISPSTPNTAVAPATANTGHHPPHHPHHPHHPHQAANTHTPQMAQPLPATGVIIEVNHLTFNRTLYFQLSPDATIEPLVAWLKLSFQDSTISGMVLQYKGFDGLWKCLLNRDDSLKRVLKQSLKNNTMLQMRVPREQDLLSSGYTDKRLLALTTKLTTPNLNVIMPPMPPPPTEDK
;
A
#
# COMPACT_ATOMS: atom_id res chain seq x y z
N MET A 1 81.41 -17.36 -141.14
CA MET A 1 80.50 -16.33 -140.59
C MET A 1 79.07 -16.52 -141.14
N ASP A 2 78.51 -17.72 -141.19
CA ASP A 2 77.96 -18.54 -140.07
C ASP A 2 76.56 -18.13 -139.57
N ARG A 3 75.65 -17.80 -140.51
CA ARG A 3 74.18 -17.74 -140.27
C ARG A 3 73.60 -19.00 -139.58
N ALA A 4 74.27 -20.15 -139.69
CA ALA A 4 73.86 -21.38 -139.01
C ALA A 4 73.92 -21.26 -137.48
N THR A 5 74.88 -20.51 -136.94
CA THR A 5 75.01 -20.30 -135.49
C THR A 5 73.95 -19.31 -134.97
N GLU A 6 73.56 -18.35 -135.80
CA GLU A 6 72.49 -17.39 -135.52
C GLU A 6 71.11 -18.06 -135.44
N ALA A 7 70.83 -19.00 -136.35
CA ALA A 7 69.62 -19.85 -136.28
C ALA A 7 69.58 -20.70 -135.00
N ALA A 8 70.67 -21.41 -134.68
CA ALA A 8 70.74 -22.23 -133.46
C ALA A 8 70.61 -21.41 -132.16
N ALA A 9 71.06 -20.15 -132.16
CA ALA A 9 70.85 -19.22 -131.05
C ALA A 9 69.39 -18.76 -130.94
N SER A 10 68.68 -18.59 -132.07
CA SER A 10 67.25 -18.30 -132.10
C SER A 10 66.43 -19.46 -131.52
N ASP A 11 66.67 -20.69 -131.99
CA ASP A 11 65.98 -21.89 -131.49
C ASP A 11 66.19 -22.08 -129.98
N LEU A 12 67.41 -21.87 -129.48
CA LEU A 12 67.71 -21.94 -128.05
C LEU A 12 66.98 -20.84 -127.25
N ALA A 13 66.79 -19.65 -127.82
CA ALA A 13 66.04 -18.57 -127.20
C ALA A 13 64.51 -18.85 -127.19
N GLU A 14 63.98 -19.52 -128.21
CA GLU A 14 62.58 -19.98 -128.21
C GLU A 14 62.35 -21.13 -127.23
N VAL A 15 63.26 -22.10 -127.14
CA VAL A 15 63.21 -23.15 -126.12
C VAL A 15 63.28 -22.56 -124.70
N ARG A 16 64.08 -21.53 -124.46
CA ARG A 16 64.07 -20.81 -123.16
C ARG A 16 62.74 -20.13 -122.89
N LYS A 17 62.19 -19.38 -123.85
CA LYS A 17 60.85 -18.76 -123.72
C LYS A 17 59.75 -19.81 -123.48
N LEU A 18 59.86 -21.01 -124.06
CA LEU A 18 58.92 -22.11 -123.84
C LEU A 18 59.06 -22.69 -122.43
N ILE A 19 60.28 -22.91 -121.92
CA ILE A 19 60.53 -23.36 -120.55
C ILE A 19 60.04 -22.30 -119.55
N GLU A 20 60.36 -21.03 -119.76
CA GLU A 20 59.91 -19.90 -118.94
C GLU A 20 58.37 -19.77 -118.98
N GLY A 21 57.75 -19.92 -120.15
CA GLY A 21 56.29 -19.92 -120.32
C GLY A 21 55.59 -21.10 -119.64
N MET A 22 56.16 -22.31 -119.72
CA MET A 22 55.67 -23.48 -119.00
C MET A 22 55.85 -23.33 -117.49
N SER A 23 56.98 -22.79 -117.02
CA SER A 23 57.19 -22.47 -115.60
C SER A 23 56.21 -21.40 -115.11
N ALA A 24 55.95 -20.35 -115.88
CA ALA A 24 54.97 -19.33 -115.57
C ALA A 24 53.53 -19.89 -115.52
N LEU A 25 53.19 -20.80 -116.44
CA LEU A 25 51.88 -21.47 -116.46
C LEU A 25 51.70 -22.40 -115.25
N VAL A 26 52.72 -23.18 -114.88
CA VAL A 26 52.71 -24.05 -113.69
C VAL A 26 52.64 -23.21 -112.41
N ASN A 27 53.43 -22.15 -112.30
CA ASN A 27 53.40 -21.22 -111.16
C ASN A 27 52.03 -20.54 -111.04
N SER A 28 51.46 -20.04 -112.14
CA SER A 28 50.12 -19.42 -112.14
C SER A 28 49.01 -20.41 -111.78
N GLN A 29 49.11 -21.67 -112.24
CA GLN A 29 48.20 -22.73 -111.83
C GLN A 29 48.36 -23.07 -110.32
N GLN A 30 49.58 -23.07 -109.80
CA GLN A 30 49.87 -23.28 -108.38
C GLN A 30 49.37 -22.13 -107.52
N GLU A 31 49.57 -20.88 -107.94
CA GLU A 31 49.01 -19.68 -107.29
C GLU A 31 47.48 -19.71 -107.28
N GLN A 32 46.83 -20.08 -108.39
CA GLN A 32 45.37 -20.22 -108.44
C GLN A 32 44.86 -21.34 -107.50
N GLN A 33 45.62 -22.43 -107.34
CA GLN A 33 45.31 -23.45 -106.33
C GLN A 33 45.48 -22.92 -104.90
N GLN A 34 46.55 -22.19 -104.61
CA GLN A 34 46.77 -21.56 -103.29
C GLN A 34 45.68 -20.54 -102.96
N GLN A 35 45.27 -19.70 -103.91
CA GLN A 35 44.18 -18.74 -103.74
C GLN A 35 42.86 -19.44 -103.39
N ARG A 36 42.50 -20.52 -104.10
CA ARG A 36 41.29 -21.31 -103.76
C ARG A 36 41.38 -21.96 -102.38
N GLN A 37 42.55 -22.46 -101.97
CA GLN A 37 42.73 -23.01 -100.62
C GLN A 37 42.58 -21.92 -99.54
N LEU A 38 43.12 -20.73 -99.77
CA LEU A 38 43.04 -19.59 -98.85
C LEU A 38 41.61 -19.02 -98.77
N GLU A 39 40.90 -18.94 -99.90
CA GLU A 39 39.49 -18.54 -99.94
C GLU A 39 38.59 -19.55 -99.20
N PHE A 40 38.79 -20.85 -99.43
CA PHE A 40 38.06 -21.91 -98.71
C PHE A 40 38.36 -21.89 -97.20
N ALA A 41 39.63 -21.70 -96.81
CA ALA A 41 40.01 -21.55 -95.41
C ALA A 41 39.34 -20.32 -94.75
N LYS A 42 39.30 -19.18 -95.46
CA LYS A 42 38.62 -17.96 -95.01
C LYS A 42 37.10 -18.14 -94.89
N GLN A 43 36.47 -18.84 -95.83
CA GLN A 43 35.04 -19.15 -95.79
C GLN A 43 34.71 -20.09 -94.61
N ARG A 44 35.54 -21.12 -94.38
CA ARG A 44 35.43 -22.00 -93.22
C ARG A 44 35.58 -21.22 -91.90
N GLN A 45 36.61 -20.38 -91.78
CA GLN A 45 36.85 -19.57 -90.58
C GLN A 45 35.67 -18.62 -90.28
N LEU A 46 35.05 -18.04 -91.32
CA LEU A 46 33.86 -17.20 -91.18
C LEU A 46 32.64 -18.00 -90.68
N LEU A 47 32.46 -19.23 -91.16
CA LEU A 47 31.38 -20.12 -90.70
C LEU A 47 31.59 -20.57 -89.24
N GLU A 48 32.82 -20.94 -88.87
CA GLU A 48 33.19 -21.28 -87.49
C GLU A 48 32.98 -20.09 -86.54
N GLN A 49 33.35 -18.86 -86.96
CA GLN A 49 33.06 -17.64 -86.20
C GLN A 49 31.56 -17.36 -86.07
N GLN A 50 30.77 -17.58 -87.13
CA GLN A 50 29.31 -17.40 -87.09
C GLN A 50 28.65 -18.41 -86.11
N GLN A 51 29.07 -19.67 -86.15
CA GLN A 51 28.61 -20.71 -85.23
C GLN A 51 28.98 -20.39 -83.77
N GLN A 52 30.22 -19.95 -83.52
CA GLN A 52 30.66 -19.54 -82.18
C GLN A 52 29.82 -18.35 -81.65
N LYS A 53 29.49 -17.39 -82.51
CA LYS A 53 28.63 -16.24 -82.15
C LYS A 53 27.19 -16.66 -81.83
N GLN A 54 26.62 -17.63 -82.57
CA GLN A 54 25.31 -18.20 -82.25
C GLN A 54 25.32 -18.94 -80.90
N LEU A 55 26.35 -19.74 -80.62
CA LEU A 55 26.50 -20.45 -79.34
C LEU A 55 26.62 -19.48 -78.16
N GLN A 56 27.42 -18.41 -78.30
CA GLN A 56 27.55 -17.36 -77.28
C GLN A 56 26.22 -16.63 -77.04
N GLN A 57 25.46 -16.33 -78.10
CA GLN A 57 24.13 -15.73 -77.97
C GLN A 57 23.15 -16.67 -77.23
N GLN A 58 23.18 -17.97 -77.52
CA GLN A 58 22.34 -18.96 -76.85
C GLN A 58 22.68 -19.08 -75.35
N GLN A 59 23.97 -19.09 -75.00
CA GLN A 59 24.42 -19.10 -73.59
C GLN A 59 23.99 -17.82 -72.84
N LEU A 60 24.13 -16.64 -73.47
CA LEU A 60 23.69 -15.38 -72.89
C LEU A 60 22.17 -15.35 -72.66
N LEU A 61 21.39 -15.87 -73.60
CA LEU A 61 19.93 -15.97 -73.47
C LEU A 61 19.54 -16.91 -72.32
N GLN A 62 20.20 -18.06 -72.20
CA GLN A 62 19.97 -19.02 -71.10
C GLN A 62 20.32 -18.41 -69.73
N GLN A 63 21.46 -17.71 -69.62
CA GLN A 63 21.85 -17.00 -68.40
C GLN A 63 20.84 -15.90 -68.04
N THR A 64 20.34 -15.16 -69.03
CA THR A 64 19.31 -14.12 -68.84
C THR A 64 17.99 -14.71 -68.34
N GLN A 65 17.57 -15.86 -68.87
CA GLN A 65 16.37 -16.56 -68.40
C GLN A 65 16.52 -17.06 -66.96
N LEU A 66 17.69 -17.60 -66.59
CA LEU A 66 17.97 -18.05 -65.23
C LEU A 66 17.94 -16.89 -64.23
N LEU A 67 18.56 -15.76 -64.57
CA LEU A 67 18.55 -14.54 -63.74
C LEU A 67 17.14 -13.99 -63.56
N ARG A 68 16.33 -13.93 -64.64
CA ARG A 68 14.92 -13.51 -64.57
C ARG A 68 14.11 -14.42 -63.64
N LYS A 69 14.29 -15.74 -63.75
CA LYS A 69 13.60 -16.72 -62.89
C LYS A 69 13.99 -16.57 -61.41
N GLN A 70 15.27 -16.30 -61.12
CA GLN A 70 15.73 -16.01 -59.77
C GLN A 70 15.10 -14.71 -59.21
N GLN A 71 15.02 -13.66 -60.02
CA GLN A 71 14.39 -12.40 -59.64
C GLN A 71 12.89 -12.57 -59.35
N GLU A 72 12.18 -13.33 -60.19
CA GLU A 72 10.76 -13.66 -60.01
C GLU A 72 10.51 -14.46 -58.73
N GLN A 73 11.36 -15.46 -58.44
CA GLN A 73 11.30 -16.22 -57.19
C GLN A 73 11.53 -15.33 -55.96
N ALA A 74 12.50 -14.41 -56.01
CA ALA A 74 12.77 -13.47 -54.92
C ALA A 74 11.61 -12.48 -54.68
N GLN A 75 10.94 -12.02 -55.74
CA GLN A 75 9.74 -11.19 -55.64
C GLN A 75 8.57 -11.95 -55.00
N LEU A 76 8.36 -13.21 -55.38
CA LEU A 76 7.31 -14.06 -54.80
C LEU A 76 7.57 -14.35 -53.31
N GLU A 77 8.82 -14.58 -52.92
CA GLU A 77 9.21 -14.77 -51.51
C GLU A 77 9.01 -13.48 -50.69
N ALA A 78 9.44 -12.33 -51.21
CA ALA A 78 9.20 -11.03 -50.58
C ALA A 78 7.70 -10.75 -50.39
N GLN A 79 6.87 -11.06 -51.40
CA GLN A 79 5.41 -10.92 -51.31
C GLN A 79 4.81 -11.84 -50.24
N ARG A 80 5.25 -13.11 -50.15
CA ARG A 80 4.82 -14.02 -49.06
C ARG A 80 5.22 -13.49 -47.68
N GLN A 81 6.43 -12.96 -47.54
CA GLN A 81 6.91 -12.39 -46.28
C GLN A 81 6.21 -11.08 -45.90
N GLN A 82 5.75 -10.28 -46.87
CA GLN A 82 4.86 -9.15 -46.62
C GLN A 82 3.48 -9.64 -46.15
N ALA A 83 2.85 -10.57 -46.87
CA ALA A 83 1.54 -11.11 -46.52
C ALA A 83 1.52 -11.76 -45.11
N GLN A 84 2.60 -12.44 -44.71
CA GLN A 84 2.78 -12.97 -43.36
C GLN A 84 2.83 -11.86 -42.29
N ARG A 85 3.60 -10.77 -42.54
CA ARG A 85 3.66 -9.61 -41.63
C ARG A 85 2.31 -8.91 -41.51
N GLU A 86 1.59 -8.73 -42.61
CA GLU A 86 0.24 -8.15 -42.59
C GLU A 86 -0.77 -9.04 -41.85
N ALA A 87 -0.72 -10.36 -42.04
CA ALA A 87 -1.57 -11.30 -41.29
C ALA A 87 -1.28 -11.26 -39.78
N GLN A 88 0.00 -11.24 -39.39
CA GLN A 88 0.42 -11.14 -37.99
C GLN A 88 -0.02 -9.80 -37.36
N ALA A 89 0.12 -8.68 -38.09
CA ALA A 89 -0.33 -7.36 -37.65
C ALA A 89 -1.86 -7.29 -37.50
N ARG A 90 -2.63 -7.92 -38.40
CA ARG A 90 -4.10 -8.04 -38.28
C ARG A 90 -4.50 -8.84 -37.04
N LEU A 91 -3.84 -9.96 -36.75
CA LEU A 91 -4.11 -10.78 -35.57
C LEU A 91 -3.84 -10.00 -34.27
N LEU A 92 -2.69 -9.32 -34.18
CA LEU A 92 -2.34 -8.45 -33.04
C LEU A 92 -3.37 -7.32 -32.84
N LYS A 93 -3.82 -6.67 -33.93
CA LYS A 93 -4.84 -5.64 -33.88
C LYS A 93 -6.20 -6.19 -33.41
N GLN A 94 -6.59 -7.39 -33.86
CA GLN A 94 -7.82 -8.05 -33.44
C GLN A 94 -7.78 -8.39 -31.94
N GLN A 95 -6.69 -8.98 -31.46
CA GLN A 95 -6.51 -9.32 -30.05
C GLN A 95 -6.56 -8.08 -29.14
N ALA A 96 -5.93 -6.98 -29.54
CA ALA A 96 -5.98 -5.71 -28.82
C ALA A 96 -7.40 -5.10 -28.80
N GLN A 97 -8.16 -5.23 -29.90
CA GLN A 97 -9.55 -4.78 -29.97
C GLN A 97 -10.48 -5.63 -29.06
N GLU A 98 -10.26 -6.94 -29.00
CA GLU A 98 -11.02 -7.86 -28.16
C GLU A 98 -10.79 -7.57 -26.66
N GLN A 99 -9.53 -7.38 -26.24
CA GLN A 99 -9.18 -6.97 -24.89
C GLN A 99 -9.79 -5.61 -24.51
N ALA A 100 -9.81 -4.64 -25.43
CA ALA A 100 -10.44 -3.34 -25.21
C ALA A 100 -11.98 -3.47 -25.02
N GLN A 101 -12.64 -4.37 -25.76
CA GLN A 101 -14.06 -4.65 -25.57
C GLN A 101 -14.34 -5.38 -24.25
N GLU A 102 -13.51 -6.35 -23.85
CA GLU A 102 -13.63 -7.05 -22.57
C GLU A 102 -13.46 -6.08 -21.39
N GLN A 103 -12.48 -5.18 -21.46
CA GLN A 103 -12.26 -4.14 -20.45
C GLN A 103 -13.45 -3.16 -20.39
N ALA A 104 -14.00 -2.74 -21.53
CA ALA A 104 -15.18 -1.88 -21.58
C ALA A 104 -16.43 -2.55 -20.99
N GLN A 105 -16.64 -3.85 -21.23
CA GLN A 105 -17.73 -4.60 -20.59
C GLN A 105 -17.55 -4.70 -19.07
N LYS A 106 -16.34 -5.01 -18.60
CA LYS A 106 -16.02 -5.05 -17.16
C LYS A 106 -16.25 -3.70 -16.49
N GLU A 107 -15.89 -2.59 -17.12
CA GLU A 107 -16.17 -1.26 -16.59
C GLU A 107 -17.67 -0.94 -16.58
N ALA A 108 -18.41 -1.26 -17.64
CA ALA A 108 -19.85 -1.08 -17.71
C ALA A 108 -20.59 -1.88 -16.61
N GLN A 109 -20.18 -3.12 -16.37
CA GLN A 109 -20.71 -3.97 -15.30
C GLN A 109 -20.40 -3.40 -13.90
N ALA A 110 -19.18 -2.91 -13.68
CA ALA A 110 -18.79 -2.25 -12.43
C ALA A 110 -19.54 -0.92 -12.19
N ARG A 111 -19.83 -0.15 -13.24
CA ARG A 111 -20.68 1.06 -13.19
C ARG A 111 -22.12 0.69 -12.80
N LEU A 112 -22.70 -0.34 -13.41
CA LEU A 112 -24.05 -0.82 -13.07
C LEU A 112 -24.14 -1.32 -11.62
N GLN A 113 -23.14 -2.06 -11.14
CA GLN A 113 -23.10 -2.53 -9.75
C GLN A 113 -23.02 -1.36 -8.75
N LYS A 114 -22.22 -0.32 -9.03
CA LYS A 114 -22.20 0.89 -8.21
C LYS A 114 -23.55 1.61 -8.19
N GLN A 115 -24.22 1.73 -9.33
CA GLN A 115 -25.54 2.36 -9.43
C GLN A 115 -26.59 1.61 -8.58
N GLN A 116 -26.50 0.28 -8.50
CA GLN A 116 -27.35 -0.53 -7.61
C GLN A 116 -26.99 -0.34 -6.13
N GLU A 117 -25.70 -0.27 -5.76
CA GLU A 117 -25.31 0.04 -4.37
C GLU A 117 -25.80 1.45 -3.95
N GLU A 118 -25.72 2.43 -4.85
CA GLU A 118 -26.14 3.80 -4.61
C GLU A 118 -27.67 3.92 -4.42
N GLN A 119 -28.47 3.23 -5.25
CA GLN A 119 -29.91 3.10 -5.03
C GLN A 119 -30.24 2.42 -3.68
N ALA A 120 -29.56 1.31 -3.37
CA ALA A 120 -29.78 0.59 -2.10
C ALA A 120 -29.39 1.43 -0.87
N ARG A 121 -28.35 2.27 -0.97
CA ARG A 121 -27.98 3.26 0.06
C ARG A 121 -29.05 4.32 0.23
N LEU A 122 -29.55 4.90 -0.87
CA LEU A 122 -30.59 5.93 -0.84
C LEU A 122 -31.89 5.40 -0.24
N GLN A 123 -32.29 4.16 -0.60
CA GLN A 123 -33.47 3.51 -0.04
C GLN A 123 -33.32 3.27 1.48
N LYS A 124 -32.17 2.78 1.94
CA LYS A 124 -31.89 2.64 3.38
C LYS A 124 -31.89 3.97 4.13
N GLN A 125 -31.39 5.04 3.51
CA GLN A 125 -31.41 6.37 4.11
C GLN A 125 -32.85 6.89 4.30
N GLN A 126 -33.74 6.63 3.35
CA GLN A 126 -35.18 6.95 3.48
C GLN A 126 -35.86 6.09 4.56
N GLU A 127 -35.56 4.79 4.63
CA GLU A 127 -36.06 3.88 5.66
C GLU A 127 -35.62 4.31 7.07
N GLU A 128 -34.34 4.65 7.24
CA GLU A 128 -33.79 5.17 8.50
C GLU A 128 -34.42 6.50 8.90
N GLN A 129 -34.63 7.41 7.95
CA GLN A 129 -35.28 8.70 8.21
C GLN A 129 -36.75 8.55 8.60
N ALA A 130 -37.50 7.64 7.98
CA ALA A 130 -38.87 7.30 8.37
C ALA A 130 -38.93 6.63 9.75
N ARG A 131 -38.00 5.73 10.05
CA ARG A 131 -37.87 5.07 11.36
C ARG A 131 -37.57 6.05 12.49
N LEU A 132 -36.72 7.06 12.24
CA LEU A 132 -36.44 8.14 13.20
C LEU A 132 -37.69 8.98 13.49
N GLN A 133 -38.47 9.36 12.48
CA GLN A 133 -39.74 10.08 12.67
C GLN A 133 -40.74 9.26 13.50
N GLN A 134 -40.82 7.94 13.26
CA GLN A 134 -41.68 7.05 14.03
C GLN A 134 -41.22 6.91 15.49
N GLU A 135 -39.91 6.84 15.75
CA GLU A 135 -39.34 6.78 17.10
C GLU A 135 -39.56 8.10 17.88
N GLU A 136 -39.44 9.26 17.22
CA GLU A 136 -39.74 10.57 17.81
C GLU A 136 -41.22 10.69 18.18
N GLN A 137 -42.13 10.28 17.28
CA GLN A 137 -43.57 10.27 17.53
C GLN A 137 -43.98 9.32 18.67
N ALA A 138 -43.33 8.15 18.77
CA ALA A 138 -43.53 7.22 19.88
C ALA A 138 -43.00 7.79 21.21
N ARG A 139 -41.87 8.53 21.20
CA ARG A 139 -41.36 9.26 22.37
C ARG A 139 -42.34 10.32 22.86
N LEU A 140 -42.94 11.10 21.95
CA LEU A 140 -43.95 12.10 22.28
C LEU A 140 -45.19 11.47 22.95
N GLN A 141 -45.71 10.37 22.41
CA GLN A 141 -46.81 9.63 23.06
C GLN A 141 -46.43 9.11 24.45
N GLN A 142 -45.23 8.53 24.61
CA GLN A 142 -44.78 8.04 25.91
C GLN A 142 -44.60 9.18 26.92
N GLN A 143 -44.16 10.37 26.49
CA GLN A 143 -44.07 11.54 27.36
C GLN A 143 -45.45 11.99 27.85
N GLN A 144 -46.44 12.07 26.95
CA GLN A 144 -47.82 12.40 27.31
C GLN A 144 -48.41 11.40 28.32
N GLN A 145 -48.21 10.10 28.12
CA GLN A 145 -48.66 9.07 29.08
C GLN A 145 -48.03 9.21 30.47
N ARG A 146 -46.76 9.60 30.57
CA ARG A 146 -46.11 9.86 31.88
C ARG A 146 -46.66 11.13 32.54
N GLU A 147 -46.93 12.17 31.78
CA GLU A 147 -47.49 13.43 32.30
C GLU A 147 -48.94 13.25 32.77
N GLU A 148 -49.73 12.44 32.05
CA GLU A 148 -51.08 12.02 32.46
C GLU A 148 -51.04 11.18 33.75
N GLN A 149 -50.14 10.19 33.85
CA GLN A 149 -49.93 9.44 35.10
C GLN A 149 -49.51 10.35 36.27
N ALA A 150 -48.60 11.30 36.04
CA ALA A 150 -48.15 12.24 37.07
C ALA A 150 -49.29 13.14 37.56
N ARG A 151 -50.13 13.65 36.66
CA ARG A 151 -51.37 14.39 37.01
C ARG A 151 -52.33 13.53 37.82
N LEU A 152 -52.57 12.28 37.40
CA LEU A 152 -53.49 11.38 38.09
C LEU A 152 -52.97 10.99 39.49
N GLN A 153 -51.66 10.89 39.67
CA GLN A 153 -51.04 10.70 40.98
C GLN A 153 -51.17 11.95 41.86
N GLN A 154 -50.84 13.14 41.35
CA GLN A 154 -51.04 14.40 42.10
C GLN A 154 -52.49 14.58 42.55
N GLN A 155 -53.46 14.26 41.69
CA GLN A 155 -54.89 14.33 42.02
C GLN A 155 -55.26 13.37 43.18
N ARG A 156 -54.66 12.18 43.25
CA ARG A 156 -54.84 11.25 44.38
C ARG A 156 -54.17 11.76 45.66
N GLU A 157 -52.98 12.32 45.55
CA GLU A 157 -52.24 12.88 46.71
C GLU A 157 -52.96 14.10 47.29
N GLU A 158 -53.50 14.98 46.45
CA GLU A 158 -54.35 16.10 46.87
C GLU A 158 -55.66 15.62 47.52
N GLN A 159 -56.34 14.64 46.92
CA GLN A 159 -57.57 14.07 47.48
C GLN A 159 -57.33 13.35 48.83
N ALA A 160 -56.22 12.62 48.97
CA ALA A 160 -55.82 12.00 50.23
C ALA A 160 -55.43 13.05 51.30
N ARG A 161 -54.74 14.13 50.89
CA ARG A 161 -54.39 15.24 51.79
C ARG A 161 -55.63 15.98 52.29
N LEU A 162 -56.63 16.21 51.44
CA LEU A 162 -57.92 16.81 51.84
C LEU A 162 -58.66 15.93 52.86
N GLN A 163 -58.71 14.61 52.66
CA GLN A 163 -59.28 13.68 53.64
C GLN A 163 -58.51 13.70 54.97
N GLN A 164 -57.18 13.77 54.93
CA GLN A 164 -56.35 13.84 56.14
C GLN A 164 -56.55 15.17 56.89
N GLU A 165 -56.68 16.28 56.17
CA GLU A 165 -56.95 17.60 56.76
C GLU A 165 -58.35 17.66 57.40
N GLU A 166 -59.38 17.13 56.74
CA GLU A 166 -60.73 17.02 57.30
C GLU A 166 -60.76 16.16 58.57
N GLN A 167 -60.10 14.99 58.53
CA GLN A 167 -60.01 14.08 59.68
C GLN A 167 -59.22 14.68 60.85
N ALA A 168 -58.13 15.43 60.58
CA ALA A 168 -57.40 16.19 61.58
C ALA A 168 -58.24 17.31 62.20
N ARG A 169 -59.06 18.00 61.40
CA ARG A 169 -59.99 19.04 61.85
C ARG A 169 -61.06 18.46 62.78
N LEU A 170 -61.59 17.28 62.46
CA LEU A 170 -62.57 16.56 63.27
C LEU A 170 -61.97 16.12 64.62
N ALA A 171 -60.73 15.61 64.61
CA ALA A 171 -60.00 15.27 65.84
C ALA A 171 -59.72 16.50 66.72
N GLN A 172 -59.32 17.63 66.12
CA GLN A 172 -59.11 18.88 66.84
C GLN A 172 -60.41 19.42 67.47
N GLN A 173 -61.56 19.26 66.80
CA GLN A 173 -62.87 19.62 67.34
C GLN A 173 -63.26 18.74 68.55
N GLN A 174 -63.04 17.42 68.48
CA GLN A 174 -63.23 16.55 69.66
C GLN A 174 -62.31 16.95 70.82
N GLN A 175 -61.05 17.28 70.53
CA GLN A 175 -60.09 17.68 71.57
C GLN A 175 -60.48 19.00 72.24
N GLN A 176 -61.07 19.96 71.50
CA GLN A 176 -61.66 21.16 72.10
C GLN A 176 -62.87 20.85 72.99
N GLN A 177 -63.81 20.00 72.54
CA GLN A 177 -64.94 19.57 73.38
C GLN A 177 -64.47 18.87 74.67
N GLN A 178 -63.49 17.96 74.56
CA GLN A 178 -62.95 17.24 75.71
C GLN A 178 -62.20 18.18 76.68
N HIS A 179 -61.49 19.18 76.18
CA HIS A 179 -60.85 20.20 77.03
C HIS A 179 -61.88 21.08 77.74
N GLN A 180 -62.95 21.49 77.04
CA GLN A 180 -64.05 22.27 77.60
C GLN A 180 -64.79 21.50 78.71
N GLN A 181 -65.12 20.22 78.46
CA GLN A 181 -65.75 19.34 79.44
C GLN A 181 -64.87 19.08 80.67
N ASN A 182 -63.55 18.92 80.51
CA ASN A 182 -62.60 18.87 81.63
C ASN A 182 -62.56 20.18 82.43
N GLN A 183 -62.69 21.33 81.76
CA GLN A 183 -62.68 22.64 82.42
C GLN A 183 -63.96 22.87 83.26
N GLU A 184 -65.12 22.47 82.75
CA GLU A 184 -66.38 22.46 83.51
C GLU A 184 -66.30 21.52 84.73
N GLN A 185 -65.78 20.30 84.55
CA GLN A 185 -65.58 19.35 85.64
C GLN A 185 -64.60 19.88 86.72
N GLN A 186 -63.57 20.62 86.31
CA GLN A 186 -62.61 21.24 87.23
C GLN A 186 -63.21 22.42 88.02
N GLN A 187 -64.06 23.25 87.40
CA GLN A 187 -64.83 24.28 88.14
C GLN A 187 -65.80 23.65 89.14
N GLN A 188 -66.50 22.60 88.76
CA GLN A 188 -67.44 21.89 89.64
C GLN A 188 -66.72 21.22 90.83
N GLN A 189 -65.49 20.74 90.61
CA GLN A 189 -64.63 20.22 91.67
C GLN A 189 -64.12 21.31 92.62
N GLN A 190 -63.84 22.53 92.13
CA GLN A 190 -63.54 23.69 92.98
C GLN A 190 -64.73 24.10 93.86
N GLN A 191 -65.95 24.20 93.30
CA GLN A 191 -67.15 24.52 94.08
C GLN A 191 -67.40 23.52 95.22
N ASN A 192 -67.24 22.21 94.97
CA ASN A 192 -67.34 21.19 96.02
C ASN A 192 -66.26 21.36 97.11
N GLN A 193 -65.06 21.81 96.74
CA GLN A 193 -63.97 22.01 97.70
C GLN A 193 -64.20 23.27 98.56
N GLU A 194 -64.76 24.35 97.99
CA GLU A 194 -65.21 25.52 98.77
C GLU A 194 -66.35 25.18 99.73
N GLN A 195 -67.34 24.38 99.31
CA GLN A 195 -68.39 23.90 100.22
C GLN A 195 -67.81 23.06 101.37
N GLN A 196 -66.84 22.18 101.11
CA GLN A 196 -66.16 21.44 102.19
C GLN A 196 -65.39 22.36 103.14
N GLN A 197 -64.70 23.40 102.64
CA GLN A 197 -64.04 24.36 103.52
C GLN A 197 -65.04 25.14 104.39
N GLN A 198 -66.20 25.54 103.87
CA GLN A 198 -67.23 26.20 104.66
C GLN A 198 -67.83 25.30 105.77
N GLN A 199 -67.98 23.99 105.51
CA GLN A 199 -68.37 23.05 106.58
C GLN A 199 -67.26 22.86 107.62
N GLN A 200 -66.00 22.74 107.18
CA GLN A 200 -64.87 22.52 108.09
C GLN A 200 -64.58 23.73 108.99
N GLN A 201 -64.83 24.96 108.50
CA GLN A 201 -64.71 26.19 109.27
C GLN A 201 -65.77 26.32 110.39
N GLN A 202 -66.78 25.45 110.40
CA GLN A 202 -67.90 25.50 111.36
C GLN A 202 -67.70 24.59 112.60
N GLN A 203 -66.56 23.90 112.74
CA GLN A 203 -66.41 22.80 113.71
C GLN A 203 -65.20 22.90 114.67
N LEU A 204 -64.38 23.97 114.65
CA LEU A 204 -63.16 24.05 115.48
C LEU A 204 -63.07 25.32 116.36
N GLN A 205 -63.21 25.11 117.66
CA GLN A 205 -62.76 26.00 118.75
C GLN A 205 -61.85 25.23 119.73
N PRO A 206 -61.04 25.89 120.59
CA PRO A 206 -59.62 25.51 120.71
C PRO A 206 -59.11 24.96 122.05
N SER A 207 -57.94 24.31 122.01
CA SER A 207 -56.90 24.16 123.07
C SER A 207 -55.58 23.76 122.37
N GLN A 208 -54.39 24.35 122.63
CA GLN A 208 -53.56 24.37 123.85
C GLN A 208 -53.06 22.96 124.29
N LEU A 209 -51.76 22.68 124.54
CA LEU A 209 -50.53 23.50 124.59
C LEU A 209 -49.22 22.65 124.49
N HIS A 210 -48.08 23.29 124.17
CA HIS A 210 -46.68 22.94 124.56
C HIS A 210 -45.88 21.77 123.88
N PRO A 211 -44.51 21.73 123.98
CA PRO A 211 -43.63 21.31 122.86
C PRO A 211 -42.46 20.36 123.24
N GLN A 212 -41.48 20.13 122.34
CA GLN A 212 -40.05 20.54 122.50
C GLN A 212 -39.01 19.77 121.62
N GLN A 213 -37.97 20.51 121.18
CA GLN A 213 -36.61 20.10 120.73
C GLN A 213 -36.36 19.50 119.32
N ALA A 214 -35.14 19.77 118.86
CA ALA A 214 -34.48 19.44 117.58
C ALA A 214 -33.02 18.94 117.91
N PRO A 215 -31.98 18.85 117.04
CA PRO A 215 -31.65 19.69 115.86
C PRO A 215 -30.98 18.98 114.65
N SER A 216 -30.49 19.79 113.68
CA SER A 216 -29.35 19.56 112.77
C SER A 216 -29.53 18.52 111.62
N ASN A 217 -29.59 18.95 110.34
CA ASN A 217 -28.48 19.32 109.42
C ASN A 217 -28.20 18.18 108.40
N HIS A 218 -27.77 18.37 107.14
CA HIS A 218 -27.30 19.54 106.35
C HIS A 218 -27.33 19.21 104.83
N ILE A 219 -27.37 20.24 103.94
CA ILE A 219 -26.91 20.24 102.51
C ILE A 219 -27.73 19.33 101.54
N GLY A 220 -28.00 19.66 100.27
CA GLY A 220 -27.72 20.85 99.43
C GLY A 220 -27.45 20.47 97.95
N HIS A 221 -27.44 21.47 97.05
CA HIS A 221 -27.13 21.45 95.59
C HIS A 221 -28.28 21.33 94.56
N SER A 222 -28.62 22.49 93.98
CA SER A 222 -28.99 22.70 92.56
C SER A 222 -27.68 22.85 91.72
N PRO A 223 -27.59 23.24 90.41
CA PRO A 223 -28.58 23.88 89.49
C PRO A 223 -28.52 23.49 87.97
N GLN A 224 -29.20 24.26 87.09
CA GLN A 224 -29.06 24.35 85.60
C GLN A 224 -29.50 23.10 84.78
N LEU A 225 -29.88 23.10 83.47
CA LEU A 225 -30.38 24.06 82.44
C LEU A 225 -30.92 23.19 81.22
N GLN A 226 -31.47 23.57 80.04
CA GLN A 226 -31.82 24.82 79.31
C GLN A 226 -32.87 24.54 78.18
N GLN A 227 -33.71 25.55 77.83
CA GLN A 227 -34.49 25.78 76.57
C GLN A 227 -35.33 24.70 75.83
N GLN A 228 -36.63 25.04 75.69
CA GLN A 228 -37.56 25.01 74.52
C GLN A 228 -37.79 23.74 73.60
N PRO A 229 -38.98 23.63 72.95
CA PRO A 229 -39.36 22.45 72.15
C PRO A 229 -39.71 22.69 70.66
N GLN A 230 -39.47 21.68 69.80
CA GLN A 230 -40.26 21.37 68.58
C GLN A 230 -40.19 19.86 68.27
N PRO A 231 -41.23 19.23 67.67
CA PRO A 231 -41.24 17.81 67.31
C PRO A 231 -41.11 17.56 65.79
N SER A 232 -40.43 16.48 65.36
CA SER A 232 -40.80 15.78 64.11
C SER A 232 -40.32 14.32 63.97
N TRP A 233 -41.27 13.38 64.13
CA TRP A 233 -41.50 12.17 63.32
C TRP A 233 -40.40 11.09 63.08
N SER A 234 -40.67 9.91 63.65
CA SER A 234 -40.34 8.55 63.14
C SER A 234 -41.40 8.12 62.08
N PRO A 235 -41.57 6.84 61.61
CA PRO A 235 -40.80 5.59 61.85
C PRO A 235 -40.62 4.61 60.64
N GLN A 236 -39.69 3.64 60.78
CA GLN A 236 -39.81 2.22 60.28
C GLN A 236 -39.95 1.96 58.75
N LYS A 237 -39.83 0.75 58.15
CA LYS A 237 -39.41 -0.60 58.60
C LYS A 237 -38.86 -1.46 57.42
N THR A 238 -37.67 -2.05 57.61
CA THR A 238 -37.27 -3.47 57.37
C THR A 238 -37.64 -4.30 56.11
N HIS A 239 -36.65 -5.10 55.68
CA HIS A 239 -36.68 -6.48 55.14
C HIS A 239 -36.34 -6.76 53.65
N THR A 240 -35.40 -7.71 53.54
CA THR A 240 -34.86 -8.54 52.43
C THR A 240 -35.90 -9.51 51.83
N PRO A 241 -35.65 -10.31 50.76
CA PRO A 241 -34.34 -10.76 50.21
C PRO A 241 -34.22 -10.92 48.66
N SER A 242 -33.15 -11.60 48.23
CA SER A 242 -33.02 -12.46 47.02
C SER A 242 -32.12 -11.98 45.85
N SER A 243 -31.07 -12.77 45.60
CA SER A 243 -30.29 -12.92 44.34
C SER A 243 -31.13 -13.66 43.25
N PRO A 244 -30.71 -13.90 41.98
CA PRO A 244 -29.31 -14.08 41.50
C PRO A 244 -28.96 -13.58 40.06
N ALA A 245 -27.72 -13.90 39.64
CA ALA A 245 -27.22 -13.95 38.25
C ALA A 245 -27.06 -12.61 37.48
N ASN A 246 -26.21 -12.46 36.45
CA ASN A 246 -24.95 -13.13 36.01
C ASN A 246 -24.34 -12.27 34.85
N ILE A 247 -23.17 -12.63 34.33
CA ILE A 247 -22.57 -12.24 33.04
C ILE A 247 -21.86 -10.87 32.98
N SER A 248 -20.54 -10.91 32.70
CA SER A 248 -19.66 -9.77 32.35
C SER A 248 -19.78 -9.39 30.85
N PRO A 249 -19.21 -8.25 30.38
CA PRO A 249 -17.81 -8.32 29.92
C PRO A 249 -16.96 -7.02 30.03
N SER A 250 -15.64 -7.22 30.05
CA SER A 250 -14.55 -6.56 29.26
C SER A 250 -14.66 -5.09 28.79
N THR A 251 -13.60 -4.25 28.70
CA THR A 251 -12.14 -4.31 29.02
C THR A 251 -11.57 -2.85 29.00
N PRO A 252 -10.32 -2.56 28.58
CA PRO A 252 -9.14 -2.27 29.40
C PRO A 252 -8.87 -0.76 29.58
N ASN A 253 -8.52 -0.26 30.77
CA ASN A 253 -7.21 -0.36 31.45
C ASN A 253 -6.07 0.44 30.76
N THR A 254 -5.76 1.62 31.30
CA THR A 254 -4.60 2.47 30.95
C THR A 254 -3.57 2.42 32.09
N ALA A 255 -2.38 1.89 31.83
CA ALA A 255 -1.33 1.72 32.84
C ALA A 255 -0.18 2.73 32.66
N VAL A 256 0.22 3.38 33.76
CA VAL A 256 1.39 4.27 33.86
C VAL A 256 2.47 3.58 34.70
N ALA A 257 3.75 3.90 34.45
CA ALA A 257 4.87 3.37 35.23
C ALA A 257 4.90 3.87 36.69
N PRO A 258 5.66 3.19 37.57
CA PRO A 258 6.85 3.85 38.10
C PRO A 258 8.10 2.93 38.19
N ALA A 259 9.17 3.39 38.87
CA ALA A 259 10.51 2.80 38.86
C ALA A 259 11.16 2.69 40.26
N THR A 260 12.49 2.47 40.32
CA THR A 260 13.36 2.19 41.50
C THR A 260 13.22 0.76 42.05
N ALA A 261 14.19 0.13 42.75
CA ALA A 261 15.40 0.55 43.49
C ALA A 261 16.43 -0.63 43.51
N ASN A 262 17.72 -0.58 43.88
CA ASN A 262 18.78 0.45 44.10
C ASN A 262 20.13 -0.31 44.37
N THR A 263 21.24 0.38 44.72
CA THR A 263 22.57 -0.13 45.19
C THR A 263 23.56 -0.55 44.09
N GLY A 264 24.84 -0.12 44.03
CA GLY A 264 25.56 0.95 44.75
C GLY A 264 26.91 0.49 45.34
N HIS A 265 28.02 1.21 45.07
CA HIS A 265 29.26 1.44 45.87
C HIS A 265 30.31 2.20 45.00
N HIS A 266 31.33 2.82 45.62
CA HIS A 266 32.29 3.78 45.01
C HIS A 266 33.76 3.48 45.44
N PRO A 267 34.74 4.42 45.38
CA PRO A 267 35.55 4.93 44.23
C PRO A 267 37.07 4.56 44.48
N PRO A 268 38.16 5.37 44.37
CA PRO A 268 38.44 6.68 43.71
C PRO A 268 39.82 6.84 42.98
N HIS A 269 40.06 8.07 42.46
CA HIS A 269 41.34 8.79 42.20
C HIS A 269 42.03 8.83 40.81
N HIS A 270 42.39 10.07 40.41
CA HIS A 270 43.42 10.47 39.44
C HIS A 270 44.78 10.73 40.14
N PRO A 271 45.91 10.89 39.41
CA PRO A 271 46.44 12.25 39.17
C PRO A 271 47.07 12.49 37.76
N HIS A 272 47.82 13.59 37.59
CA HIS A 272 48.25 14.21 36.31
C HIS A 272 49.74 13.98 35.89
N HIS A 273 50.01 14.15 34.57
CA HIS A 273 51.23 14.80 33.98
C HIS A 273 52.63 14.12 34.10
N PRO A 274 53.71 14.58 33.39
CA PRO A 274 53.81 15.22 32.05
C PRO A 274 55.01 14.73 31.14
N HIS A 275 55.15 15.33 29.94
CA HIS A 275 56.36 15.58 29.10
C HIS A 275 57.54 14.56 28.92
N HIS A 276 57.82 14.22 27.63
CA HIS A 276 59.07 14.40 26.82
C HIS A 276 60.51 14.26 27.43
N PRO A 277 61.61 14.03 26.63
CA PRO A 277 61.77 13.90 25.16
C PRO A 277 62.74 12.77 24.66
N HIS A 278 63.21 12.88 23.40
CA HIS A 278 64.31 12.15 22.68
C HIS A 278 63.99 10.71 22.19
N GLN A 279 64.29 10.23 20.96
CA GLN A 279 65.17 10.59 19.81
C GLN A 279 66.45 9.73 19.68
N ALA A 280 66.42 8.69 18.84
CA ALA A 280 67.58 8.13 18.12
C ALA A 280 67.14 7.21 16.94
N ALA A 281 68.02 7.08 15.94
CA ALA A 281 67.81 6.57 14.58
C ALA A 281 67.58 5.04 14.38
N ASN A 282 67.23 4.69 13.14
CA ASN A 282 67.27 3.36 12.48
C ASN A 282 66.20 2.33 12.92
N THR A 283 65.68 1.44 12.06
CA THR A 283 66.06 1.04 10.69
C THR A 283 64.83 0.89 9.78
N HIS A 284 64.96 1.03 8.46
CA HIS A 284 63.86 0.80 7.51
C HIS A 284 63.46 -0.69 7.40
N THR A 285 62.17 -0.98 7.51
CA THR A 285 61.52 -2.19 6.97
C THR A 285 60.21 -1.80 6.27
N PRO A 286 59.82 -2.46 5.16
CA PRO A 286 58.71 -1.99 4.33
C PRO A 286 57.33 -2.32 4.93
N GLN A 287 56.71 -1.33 5.58
CA GLN A 287 55.34 -1.41 6.12
C GLN A 287 54.28 -1.30 5.00
N MET A 288 54.20 -2.32 4.14
CA MET A 288 53.21 -2.44 3.04
C MET A 288 52.12 -3.47 3.38
N ALA A 289 51.56 -3.35 4.58
CA ALA A 289 50.39 -4.10 5.02
C ALA A 289 49.50 -3.17 5.86
N GLN A 290 48.81 -2.24 5.20
CA GLN A 290 47.75 -1.45 5.83
C GLN A 290 46.59 -2.40 6.12
N PRO A 291 46.21 -2.67 7.39
CA PRO A 291 45.08 -3.54 7.67
C PRO A 291 43.81 -2.82 7.22
N LEU A 292 43.18 -3.30 6.14
CA LEU A 292 41.94 -2.70 5.66
C LEU A 292 40.89 -2.78 6.77
N PRO A 293 40.19 -1.68 7.12
CA PRO A 293 39.05 -1.72 8.02
C PRO A 293 37.84 -2.31 7.27
N ALA A 294 37.92 -3.59 6.92
CA ALA A 294 36.90 -4.36 6.20
C ALA A 294 35.69 -4.71 7.08
N THR A 295 35.29 -3.78 7.95
CA THR A 295 34.23 -3.91 8.96
C THR A 295 32.83 -3.78 8.35
N GLY A 296 32.62 -4.39 7.18
CA GLY A 296 31.39 -4.29 6.40
C GLY A 296 30.93 -5.64 5.87
N VAL A 297 29.61 -5.83 5.77
CA VAL A 297 28.98 -7.08 5.31
C VAL A 297 29.00 -7.12 3.79
N ILE A 298 29.52 -8.20 3.21
CA ILE A 298 29.38 -8.48 1.76
C ILE A 298 27.95 -8.93 1.50
N ILE A 299 27.30 -8.30 0.53
CA ILE A 299 25.92 -8.56 0.11
C ILE A 299 25.91 -9.06 -1.33
N GLU A 300 25.16 -10.14 -1.57
CA GLU A 300 24.74 -10.60 -2.89
C GLU A 300 23.28 -10.15 -3.11
N VAL A 301 22.99 -9.41 -4.18
CA VAL A 301 21.61 -9.03 -4.54
C VAL A 301 21.26 -9.54 -5.93
N ASN A 302 20.35 -10.51 -6.01
CA ASN A 302 19.87 -11.08 -7.27
C ASN A 302 18.51 -10.47 -7.68
N HIS A 303 18.42 -9.89 -8.87
CA HIS A 303 17.17 -9.33 -9.41
C HIS A 303 16.43 -10.33 -10.30
N LEU A 304 15.34 -10.93 -9.81
CA LEU A 304 14.69 -12.05 -10.48
C LEU A 304 14.06 -11.69 -11.84
N THR A 305 13.72 -10.42 -12.06
CA THR A 305 13.23 -9.92 -13.37
C THR A 305 14.30 -9.93 -14.46
N PHE A 306 15.53 -9.53 -14.13
CA PHE A 306 16.63 -9.34 -15.11
C PHE A 306 17.68 -10.46 -15.05
N ASN A 307 17.52 -11.43 -14.13
CA ASN A 307 18.48 -12.49 -13.82
C ASN A 307 19.92 -11.96 -13.62
N ARG A 308 20.04 -10.83 -12.93
CA ARG A 308 21.31 -10.11 -12.72
C ARG A 308 21.63 -10.04 -11.24
N THR A 309 22.84 -10.46 -10.88
CA THR A 309 23.37 -10.37 -9.52
C THR A 309 24.34 -9.19 -9.40
N LEU A 310 24.25 -8.45 -8.30
CA LEU A 310 25.23 -7.43 -7.89
C LEU A 310 25.88 -7.85 -6.57
N TYR A 311 27.16 -7.54 -6.43
CA TYR A 311 27.92 -7.74 -5.19
C TYR A 311 28.49 -6.40 -4.72
N PHE A 312 28.33 -6.10 -3.44
CA PHE A 312 28.85 -4.88 -2.81
C PHE A 312 28.99 -5.09 -1.29
N GLN A 313 29.72 -4.20 -0.62
CA GLN A 313 29.90 -4.22 0.82
C GLN A 313 29.13 -3.06 1.46
N LEU A 314 28.35 -3.32 2.52
CA LEU A 314 27.73 -2.27 3.33
C LEU A 314 28.38 -2.17 4.72
N SER A 315 28.51 -0.93 5.19
CA SER A 315 28.82 -0.64 6.58
C SER A 315 27.64 -1.02 7.50
N PRO A 316 27.86 -1.48 8.76
CA PRO A 316 26.79 -1.93 9.66
C PRO A 316 25.79 -0.86 10.09
N ASP A 317 26.10 0.42 9.89
CA ASP A 317 25.27 1.59 10.15
C ASP A 317 24.46 2.07 8.94
N ALA A 318 24.64 1.45 7.76
CA ALA A 318 23.96 1.80 6.52
C ALA A 318 22.42 1.84 6.66
N THR A 319 21.81 2.78 5.95
CA THR A 319 20.36 3.02 5.92
C THR A 319 19.69 2.45 4.67
N ILE A 320 18.39 2.17 4.77
CA ILE A 320 17.62 1.48 3.73
C ILE A 320 17.38 2.34 2.49
N GLU A 321 17.24 3.66 2.64
CA GLU A 321 16.92 4.57 1.55
C GLU A 321 18.06 4.73 0.53
N PRO A 322 19.32 5.01 0.92
CA PRO A 322 20.45 5.00 -0.02
C PRO A 322 20.68 3.64 -0.68
N LEU A 323 20.47 2.54 0.05
CA LEU A 323 20.55 1.18 -0.49
C LEU A 323 19.51 0.98 -1.61
N VAL A 324 18.24 1.30 -1.35
CA VAL A 324 17.16 1.19 -2.34
C VAL A 324 17.41 2.11 -3.53
N ALA A 325 17.84 3.36 -3.31
CA ALA A 325 18.17 4.31 -4.38
C ALA A 325 19.33 3.81 -5.27
N TRP A 326 20.39 3.25 -4.67
CA TRP A 326 21.51 2.68 -5.40
C TRP A 326 21.10 1.43 -6.20
N LEU A 327 20.22 0.58 -5.65
CA LEU A 327 19.69 -0.59 -6.36
C LEU A 327 18.80 -0.19 -7.54
N LYS A 328 17.90 0.81 -7.36
CA LYS A 328 17.10 1.39 -8.46
C LYS A 328 17.98 1.82 -9.62
N LEU A 329 19.03 2.60 -9.33
CA LEU A 329 19.96 3.09 -10.34
C LEU A 329 20.76 1.96 -11.00
N SER A 330 21.27 1.02 -10.20
CA SER A 330 22.16 -0.04 -10.68
C SER A 330 21.46 -1.09 -11.54
N PHE A 331 20.18 -1.38 -11.25
CA PHE A 331 19.33 -2.27 -12.07
C PHE A 331 18.52 -1.52 -13.14
N GLN A 332 18.48 -0.18 -13.10
CA GLN A 332 17.61 0.67 -13.93
C GLN A 332 16.10 0.39 -13.75
N ASP A 333 15.72 -0.02 -12.55
CA ASP A 333 14.34 -0.40 -12.20
C ASP A 333 13.79 0.54 -11.12
N SER A 334 12.79 1.35 -11.48
CA SER A 334 12.16 2.32 -10.59
C SER A 334 11.18 1.70 -9.60
N THR A 335 10.77 0.44 -9.79
CA THR A 335 9.78 -0.28 -8.96
C THR A 335 10.36 -0.81 -7.66
N ILE A 336 11.69 -1.00 -7.58
CA ILE A 336 12.40 -1.52 -6.41
C ILE A 336 12.11 -0.62 -5.19
N SER A 337 11.29 -1.09 -4.25
CA SER A 337 11.04 -0.39 -2.98
C SER A 337 11.59 -1.19 -1.80
N GLY A 338 11.87 -0.52 -0.67
CA GLY A 338 12.42 -1.17 0.52
C GLY A 338 11.51 -2.22 1.18
N MET A 339 10.27 -2.39 0.70
CA MET A 339 9.36 -3.48 1.10
C MET A 339 9.37 -4.67 0.14
N VAL A 340 9.91 -4.50 -1.08
CA VAL A 340 10.01 -5.55 -2.10
C VAL A 340 11.28 -6.39 -1.91
N LEU A 341 12.37 -5.80 -1.40
CA LEU A 341 13.61 -6.53 -1.10
C LEU A 341 13.33 -7.70 -0.14
N GLN A 342 13.76 -8.90 -0.52
CA GLN A 342 13.78 -10.06 0.36
C GLN A 342 15.22 -10.42 0.72
N TYR A 343 15.45 -10.87 1.95
CA TYR A 343 16.72 -11.41 2.40
C TYR A 343 16.56 -12.88 2.81
N LYS A 344 17.64 -13.65 2.72
CA LYS A 344 17.67 -15.05 3.14
C LYS A 344 17.99 -15.11 4.64
N GLY A 345 17.08 -15.69 5.42
CA GLY A 345 17.29 -15.91 6.84
C GLY A 345 18.31 -17.01 7.12
N PHE A 346 18.78 -17.09 8.38
CA PHE A 346 19.64 -18.16 8.88
C PHE A 346 18.97 -19.55 8.84
N ASP A 347 17.64 -19.57 8.79
CA ASP A 347 16.77 -20.72 8.56
C ASP A 347 16.60 -21.06 7.06
N GLY A 348 17.37 -20.41 6.17
CA GLY A 348 17.33 -20.61 4.72
C GLY A 348 16.11 -19.98 4.01
N LEU A 349 15.09 -19.58 4.77
CA LEU A 349 13.84 -19.01 4.27
C LEU A 349 14.02 -17.56 3.80
N TRP A 350 13.41 -17.22 2.66
CA TRP A 350 13.35 -15.86 2.16
C TRP A 350 12.29 -15.03 2.91
N LYS A 351 12.70 -13.87 3.41
CA LYS A 351 11.88 -12.98 4.26
C LYS A 351 11.90 -11.58 3.69
N CYS A 352 10.74 -10.91 3.64
CA CYS A 352 10.69 -9.51 3.23
C CYS A 352 11.47 -8.65 4.23
N LEU A 353 12.32 -7.77 3.72
CA LEU A 353 12.88 -6.68 4.51
C LEU A 353 11.78 -5.63 4.69
N LEU A 354 11.62 -5.12 5.91
CA LEU A 354 10.73 -3.99 6.14
C LEU A 354 11.47 -2.70 5.78
N ASN A 355 10.76 -1.73 5.22
CA ASN A 355 11.30 -0.42 4.85
C ASN A 355 11.56 0.46 6.10
N ARG A 356 12.51 0.04 6.94
CA ARG A 356 12.98 0.68 8.18
C ARG A 356 14.43 0.32 8.43
N ASP A 357 15.26 1.29 8.82
CA ASP A 357 16.69 1.08 9.09
C ASP A 357 16.95 0.01 10.15
N ASP A 358 16.12 -0.09 11.20
CA ASP A 358 16.24 -1.11 12.25
C ASP A 358 16.20 -2.54 11.72
N SER A 359 15.51 -2.76 10.60
CA SER A 359 15.41 -4.08 9.96
C SER A 359 16.68 -4.39 9.18
N LEU A 360 17.18 -3.44 8.40
CA LEU A 360 18.46 -3.57 7.70
C LEU A 360 19.62 -3.75 8.69
N LYS A 361 19.73 -2.87 9.68
CA LYS A 361 20.77 -2.90 10.73
C LYS A 361 20.75 -4.19 11.54
N ARG A 362 19.56 -4.75 11.83
CA ARG A 362 19.43 -6.07 12.48
C ARG A 362 19.99 -7.19 11.61
N VAL A 363 19.65 -7.22 10.31
CA VAL A 363 20.09 -8.26 9.37
C VAL A 363 21.60 -8.13 9.09
N LEU A 364 22.13 -6.92 8.89
CA LEU A 364 23.58 -6.67 8.76
C LEU A 364 24.34 -7.12 10.01
N LYS A 365 23.88 -6.71 11.20
CA LYS A 365 24.51 -7.11 12.49
C LYS A 365 24.47 -8.62 12.72
N GLN A 366 23.40 -9.30 12.26
CA GLN A 366 23.32 -10.76 12.32
C GLN A 366 24.30 -11.42 11.34
N SER A 367 24.39 -10.95 10.09
CA SER A 367 25.31 -11.50 9.10
C SER A 367 26.77 -11.29 9.50
N LEU A 368 27.10 -10.11 10.06
CA LEU A 368 28.42 -9.80 10.63
C LEU A 368 28.76 -10.71 11.82
N LYS A 369 27.83 -10.91 12.75
CA LYS A 369 28.02 -11.83 13.90
C LYS A 369 28.30 -13.27 13.46
N ASN A 370 27.68 -13.70 12.37
CA ASN A 370 27.84 -15.06 11.84
C ASN A 370 29.01 -15.18 10.83
N ASN A 371 29.66 -14.08 10.48
CA ASN A 371 30.62 -13.96 9.38
C ASN A 371 30.10 -14.54 8.03
N THR A 372 28.81 -14.34 7.74
CA THR A 372 28.15 -14.82 6.53
C THR A 372 27.96 -13.71 5.50
N MET A 373 28.06 -14.06 4.21
CA MET A 373 27.57 -13.21 3.13
C MET A 373 26.04 -13.07 3.23
N LEU A 374 25.53 -11.85 3.11
CA LEU A 374 24.09 -11.60 3.15
C LEU A 374 23.49 -11.79 1.75
N GLN A 375 22.71 -12.85 1.55
CA GLN A 375 21.97 -13.06 0.31
C GLN A 375 20.63 -12.30 0.34
N MET A 376 20.40 -11.48 -0.68
CA MET A 376 19.18 -10.71 -0.90
C MET A 376 18.68 -10.91 -2.34
N ARG A 377 17.40 -10.62 -2.57
CA ARG A 377 16.81 -10.64 -3.91
C ARG A 377 15.71 -9.59 -4.09
N VAL A 378 15.54 -9.16 -5.33
CA VAL A 378 14.35 -8.41 -5.77
C VAL A 378 13.42 -9.42 -6.47
N PRO A 379 12.31 -9.84 -5.84
CA PRO A 379 11.31 -10.71 -6.47
C PRO A 379 10.52 -9.96 -7.55
N ARG A 380 9.97 -10.68 -8.53
CA ARG A 380 9.05 -10.10 -9.51
C ARG A 380 7.69 -9.84 -8.84
N GLU A 381 6.89 -8.91 -9.34
CA GLU A 381 5.57 -8.61 -8.77
C GLU A 381 4.65 -9.84 -8.71
N GLN A 382 4.71 -10.70 -9.74
CA GLN A 382 4.03 -12.01 -9.77
C GLN A 382 4.47 -12.99 -8.66
N ASP A 383 5.73 -12.91 -8.21
CA ASP A 383 6.28 -13.79 -7.16
C ASP A 383 5.88 -13.30 -5.76
N LEU A 384 5.58 -12.01 -5.61
CA LEU A 384 4.98 -11.46 -4.38
C LEU A 384 3.54 -11.97 -4.23
N LEU A 385 2.75 -11.92 -5.31
CA LEU A 385 1.36 -12.39 -5.33
C LEU A 385 1.21 -13.89 -5.01
N SER A 386 2.10 -14.74 -5.53
CA SER A 386 2.05 -16.19 -5.29
C SER A 386 2.48 -16.61 -3.88
N SER A 387 3.20 -15.75 -3.16
CA SER A 387 3.69 -16.03 -1.80
C SER A 387 2.63 -15.96 -0.68
N GLY A 388 1.36 -15.75 -1.03
CA GLY A 388 0.26 -15.59 -0.07
C GLY A 388 0.16 -14.19 0.58
N TYR A 389 1.09 -13.27 0.25
CA TYR A 389 1.04 -11.87 0.66
C TYR A 389 -0.04 -11.08 -0.11
N THR A 390 -1.30 -11.39 0.18
CA THR A 390 -2.49 -10.77 -0.45
C THR A 390 -2.87 -9.40 0.13
N ASP A 391 -2.02 -8.79 0.97
CA ASP A 391 -2.28 -7.46 1.53
C ASP A 391 -2.20 -6.38 0.43
N LYS A 392 -3.39 -5.96 0.01
CA LYS A 392 -3.62 -4.89 -0.99
C LYS A 392 -2.92 -3.58 -0.62
N ARG A 393 -2.53 -3.35 0.65
CA ARG A 393 -1.75 -2.17 1.07
C ARG A 393 -0.33 -2.15 0.51
N LEU A 394 0.31 -3.32 0.33
CA LEU A 394 1.65 -3.41 -0.28
C LEU A 394 1.58 -3.11 -1.79
N LEU A 395 0.60 -3.72 -2.49
CA LEU A 395 0.34 -3.46 -3.91
C LEU A 395 -0.05 -1.99 -4.18
N ALA A 396 -0.80 -1.37 -3.26
CA ALA A 396 -1.15 0.05 -3.33
C ALA A 396 0.03 1.03 -3.12
N LEU A 397 1.23 0.51 -2.82
CA LEU A 397 2.46 1.30 -2.64
C LEU A 397 3.51 1.05 -3.73
N THR A 398 3.45 -0.06 -4.49
CA THR A 398 4.21 -0.19 -5.75
C THR A 398 3.51 0.54 -6.91
N THR A 399 2.17 0.44 -6.97
CA THR A 399 1.35 1.03 -8.06
C THR A 399 1.15 2.55 -7.98
N LYS A 400 1.46 3.19 -6.84
CA LYS A 400 1.30 4.64 -6.64
C LYS A 400 2.57 5.44 -6.97
N LEU A 401 3.07 5.29 -8.19
CA LEU A 401 4.11 6.16 -8.73
C LEU A 401 3.79 6.58 -10.17
N THR A 402 3.02 7.67 -10.24
CA THR A 402 3.06 8.71 -11.28
C THR A 402 3.57 8.27 -12.67
N THR A 403 2.65 7.89 -13.54
CA THR A 403 2.78 8.28 -14.96
C THR A 403 2.64 9.80 -15.03
N PRO A 404 3.69 10.59 -15.35
CA PRO A 404 3.46 11.96 -15.78
C PRO A 404 2.68 11.86 -17.09
N ASN A 405 1.45 12.38 -17.12
CA ASN A 405 0.65 12.43 -18.34
C ASN A 405 1.23 13.52 -19.25
N LEU A 406 2.33 13.19 -19.91
CA LEU A 406 3.11 14.06 -20.78
C LEU A 406 2.47 14.20 -22.17
N ASN A 407 1.15 14.02 -22.26
CA ASN A 407 0.34 14.35 -23.43
C ASN A 407 0.04 15.86 -23.47
N VAL A 408 1.09 16.67 -23.31
CA VAL A 408 1.04 18.11 -23.57
C VAL A 408 0.87 18.25 -25.08
N ILE A 409 -0.33 18.64 -25.50
CA ILE A 409 -0.66 18.87 -26.90
C ILE A 409 0.20 20.03 -27.40
N MET A 410 1.28 19.71 -28.12
CA MET A 410 1.96 20.71 -28.93
C MET A 410 1.00 21.18 -30.02
N PRO A 411 0.76 22.50 -30.18
CA PRO A 411 0.03 22.99 -31.34
C PRO A 411 0.80 22.63 -32.62
N PRO A 412 0.10 22.34 -33.74
CA PRO A 412 0.77 22.02 -34.99
C PRO A 412 1.64 23.19 -35.45
N MET A 413 2.88 22.91 -35.86
CA MET A 413 3.72 23.93 -36.48
C MET A 413 3.06 24.45 -37.76
N PRO A 414 3.13 25.76 -38.05
CA PRO A 414 2.70 26.29 -39.34
C PRO A 414 3.57 25.70 -40.47
N PRO A 415 3.03 25.52 -41.68
CA PRO A 415 3.82 25.08 -42.82
C PRO A 415 4.90 26.12 -43.18
N PRO A 416 6.04 25.68 -43.77
CA PRO A 416 7.04 26.62 -44.27
C PRO A 416 6.47 27.48 -45.40
N PRO A 417 6.94 28.73 -45.57
CA PRO A 417 6.53 29.56 -46.70
C PRO A 417 6.99 28.92 -48.01
N THR A 418 6.06 28.75 -48.95
CA THR A 418 6.38 28.42 -50.34
C THR A 418 6.97 29.64 -51.02
N GLU A 419 8.23 29.57 -51.45
CA GLU A 419 8.81 30.57 -52.35
C GLU A 419 8.13 30.48 -53.73
N ASP A 420 7.56 31.60 -54.19
CA ASP A 420 7.06 31.77 -55.57
C ASP A 420 8.22 31.78 -56.58
N LYS A 421 8.14 30.95 -57.63
CA LYS A 421 9.01 30.94 -58.81
C LYS A 421 8.34 30.35 -60.04
#